data_AF-A0A2D5YJJ1-F1
#
_entry.id   AF-A0A2D5YJJ1-F1
#
_cell.length_a   1.000
_cell.length_b   1.000
_cell.length_c   1.000
_cell.angle_alpha   90.00
_cell.angle_beta   90.00
_cell.angle_gamma   90.00
#
_symmetry.space_group_name_H-M   'P 1'
#
loop_
_entity.id
_entity.type
_entity.pdbx_description
1 polymer ?
#
loop_
_entity_poly.entity_id
_entity_poly.type
_entity_poly.pdbx_seq_one_letter_code
_entity_poly.pdbx_strand_id
1 'polypeptide(L)' 'MLNPARRTETIYFLNEVLQDAGLGEKEIEPFIASLVARATRETVGDAFDFIDEKVEEGFLDPEKKEKLLSILNRFAVMR' A
#
# COMPACT_ATOMS: atom_id res chain seq x y z
N MET A 1 3.17 -8.55 -9.02
CA MET A 1 2.78 -7.25 -9.61
C MET A 1 1.31 -6.97 -9.36
N LEU A 2 0.93 -5.71 -9.09
CA LEU A 2 -0.48 -5.27 -9.04
C LEU A 2 -1.15 -5.37 -10.42
N ASN A 3 -2.44 -5.70 -10.42
CA ASN A 3 -3.27 -5.70 -11.62
C ASN A 3 -3.57 -4.26 -12.09
N PRO A 4 -3.08 -3.82 -13.27
CA PRO A 4 -3.31 -2.46 -13.76
C PRO A 4 -4.79 -2.10 -13.93
N ALA A 5 -5.63 -3.08 -14.28
CA ALA A 5 -7.07 -2.88 -14.47
C ALA A 5 -7.81 -2.55 -13.16
N ARG A 6 -7.22 -2.87 -12.01
CA ARG A 6 -7.78 -2.61 -10.68
C ARG A 6 -7.04 -1.52 -9.92
N ARG A 7 -6.18 -0.75 -10.59
CA ARG A 7 -5.33 0.26 -9.94
C ARG A 7 -6.14 1.32 -9.18
N THR A 8 -7.20 1.84 -9.78
CA THR A 8 -8.07 2.84 -9.15
C THR A 8 -8.74 2.29 -7.89
N GLU A 9 -9.27 1.07 -7.96
CA GLU A 9 -9.89 0.38 -6.82
C GLU A 9 -8.86 0.10 -5.71
N THR A 10 -7.65 -0.31 -6.09
CA THR A 10 -6.54 -0.52 -5.15
C THR A 10 -6.21 0.77 -4.40
N ILE A 11 -6.05 1.88 -5.13
CA ILE A 11 -5.75 3.20 -4.53
C ILE A 11 -6.87 3.64 -3.59
N TYR A 12 -8.13 3.43 -3.95
CA TYR A 12 -9.29 3.75 -3.10
C TYR A 12 -9.19 3.04 -1.74
N PHE A 13 -8.98 1.72 -1.72
CA PHE A 13 -8.90 0.97 -0.47
C PHE A 13 -7.64 1.32 0.35
N LEU A 14 -6.50 1.56 -0.30
CA LEU A 14 -5.30 2.02 0.39
C LEU A 14 -5.54 3.37 1.08
N ASN A 15 -6.22 4.30 0.40
CA ASN A 15 -6.55 5.60 0.93
C ASN A 15 -7.49 5.51 2.15
N GLU A 16 -8.52 4.67 2.12
CA GLU A 16 -9.41 4.47 3.27
C GLU A 16 -8.66 4.00 4.52
N VAL A 17 -7.73 3.04 4.38
CA VAL A 17 -6.94 2.53 5.51
C VAL A 17 -6.06 3.61 6.11
N LEU A 18 -5.45 4.46 5.28
CA LEU A 18 -4.54 5.51 5.72
C LEU A 18 -5.29 6.71 6.34
N GLN A 19 -6.48 7.04 5.83
CA GLN A 19 -7.36 8.02 6.47
C GLN A 19 -7.84 7.55 7.84
N ASP A 20 -8.18 6.26 7.98
CA ASP A 20 -8.52 5.62 9.26
C ASP A 20 -7.30 5.52 10.22
N ALA A 21 -6.08 5.74 9.72
CA ALA A 21 -4.88 5.90 10.53
C ALA A 21 -4.67 7.35 11.02
N GLY A 22 -5.55 8.28 10.63
CA GLY A 22 -5.45 9.69 10.99
C GLY A 22 -4.43 10.50 10.15
N LEU A 23 -3.91 9.91 9.07
CA LEU A 23 -2.96 10.59 8.19
C LEU A 23 -3.66 11.65 7.33
N GLY A 24 -2.97 12.77 7.08
CA GLY A 24 -3.46 13.82 6.20
C GLY A 24 -3.21 13.52 4.73
N GLU A 25 -3.97 14.13 3.83
CA GLU A 25 -3.81 13.99 2.37
C GLU A 25 -2.37 14.23 1.89
N LYS A 26 -1.67 15.20 2.50
CA LYS A 26 -0.27 15.52 2.21
C LYS A 26 0.73 14.40 2.53
N GLU A 27 0.35 13.47 3.40
CA GLU A 27 1.13 12.28 3.76
C GLU A 27 0.68 11.07 2.96
N ILE A 28 -0.64 10.94 2.76
CA ILE A 28 -1.25 9.80 2.08
C ILE A 28 -0.89 9.75 0.60
N GLU A 29 -1.03 10.87 -0.11
CA GLU A 29 -0.76 10.93 -1.56
C GLU A 29 0.66 10.44 -1.93
N PRO A 30 1.74 10.98 -1.33
CA PRO A 30 3.10 10.54 -1.66
C PRO A 30 3.38 9.10 -1.21
N PHE A 31 2.76 8.65 -0.11
CA PHE A 31 2.86 7.27 0.34
C PHE A 31 2.24 6.31 -0.68
N ILE A 32 0.99 6.54 -1.10
CA ILE A 32 0.30 5.69 -2.08
C ILE A 32 1.03 5.69 -3.42
N ALA A 33 1.50 6.85 -3.89
CA ALA A 33 2.26 6.94 -5.13
C ALA A 33 3.52 6.06 -5.08
N SER A 34 4.25 6.12 -3.95
CA SER A 34 5.46 5.33 -3.70
C SER A 34 5.19 3.84 -3.58
N LEU A 35 4.08 3.46 -2.92
CA LEU A 35 3.68 2.08 -2.73
C LEU A 35 3.26 1.45 -4.06
N VAL A 36 2.41 2.13 -4.83
CA VAL A 36 1.94 1.63 -6.12
C VAL A 36 3.09 1.49 -7.11
N ALA A 37 4.02 2.45 -7.16
CA ALA A 37 5.19 2.37 -8.04
C ALA A 37 6.07 1.13 -7.75
N ARG A 38 6.24 0.77 -6.47
CA ARG A 38 6.95 -0.43 -6.05
C ARG A 38 6.17 -1.70 -6.39
N ALA A 39 4.86 -1.68 -6.19
CA ALA A 39 3.98 -2.82 -6.42
C ALA A 39 3.72 -3.13 -7.91
N THR A 40 4.11 -2.23 -8.83
CA THR A 40 4.10 -2.45 -10.29
C THR A 40 5.34 -3.14 -10.85
N ARG A 41 6.33 -3.49 -10.01
CA ARG A 41 7.51 -4.29 -10.42
C ARG A 41 7.13 -5.77 -10.58
N GLU A 42 8.08 -6.60 -11.04
CA GLU A 42 7.87 -8.03 -11.33
C GLU A 42 7.14 -8.77 -10.19
N THR A 43 7.46 -8.42 -8.93
CA THR A 43 6.79 -8.92 -7.72
C THR A 43 6.18 -7.76 -6.91
N VAL A 44 5.39 -8.10 -5.89
CA VAL A 44 4.92 -7.11 -4.88
C VAL A 44 5.88 -7.03 -3.68
N GLY A 45 7.03 -7.72 -3.71
CA GLY A 45 7.97 -7.81 -2.59
C GLY A 45 8.49 -6.45 -2.14
N ASP A 46 8.98 -5.63 -3.07
CA ASP A 46 9.44 -4.27 -2.78
C ASP A 46 8.37 -3.38 -2.11
N ALA A 47 7.08 -3.66 -2.35
CA ALA A 47 5.99 -2.94 -1.72
C ALA A 47 5.75 -3.41 -0.27
N PHE A 48 6.03 -4.68 0.02
CA PHE A 48 5.95 -5.22 1.38
C PHE A 48 7.11 -4.69 2.23
N ASP A 49 8.33 -4.74 1.70
CA ASP A 49 9.52 -4.20 2.38
C ASP A 49 9.32 -2.72 2.72
N PHE A 50 8.76 -1.94 1.77
CA PHE A 50 8.43 -0.54 2.01
C PHE A 50 7.36 -0.32 3.09
N ILE A 51 6.36 -1.19 3.22
CA ILE A 51 5.38 -1.10 4.31
C ILE A 51 6.05 -1.41 5.65
N ASP A 52 6.95 -2.39 5.67
CA ASP A 52 7.67 -2.81 6.88
C ASP A 52 8.59 -1.68 7.39
N GLU A 53 9.36 -1.06 6.49
CA GLU A 53 10.15 0.15 6.80
C GLU A 53 9.29 1.25 7.43
N LYS A 54 8.06 1.44 6.93
CA LYS A 54 7.16 2.49 7.42
C LYS A 54 6.55 2.19 8.79
N VAL A 55 6.45 0.91 9.16
CA VAL A 55 6.13 0.52 10.54
C VAL A 55 7.32 0.76 11.46
N GLU A 56 8.54 0.42 11.03
CA GLU A 56 9.76 0.66 11.82
C GLU A 56 10.02 2.15 12.08
N GLU A 57 9.71 3.01 11.11
CA GLU A 57 9.77 4.48 11.25
C GLU A 57 8.65 5.05 12.15
N GLY A 58 7.67 4.25 12.55
CA GLY A 58 6.50 4.69 13.32
C GLY A 58 5.47 5.49 12.51
N PHE A 59 5.56 5.47 11.17
CA PHE A 59 4.58 6.11 10.28
C PHE A 59 3.28 5.29 10.21
N LEU A 60 3.37 3.96 10.32
CA LEU A 60 2.23 3.05 10.38
C LEU A 60 2.30 2.23 11.67
N ASP A 61 1.12 1.84 12.18
CA ASP A 61 1.03 0.80 13.17
C ASP A 61 0.94 -0.60 12.51
N PRO A 62 1.22 -1.69 13.26
CA PRO A 62 1.13 -3.06 12.75
C PRO A 62 -0.26 -3.45 12.23
N GLU A 63 -1.34 -2.89 12.79
CA GLU A 63 -2.71 -3.20 12.34
C GLU A 63 -2.96 -2.66 10.93
N LYS A 64 -2.54 -1.41 10.65
CA LYS A 64 -2.64 -0.83 9.31
C LYS A 64 -1.75 -1.57 8.32
N LYS A 65 -0.55 -2.01 8.71
CA LYS A 65 0.31 -2.85 7.86
C LYS A 65 -0.45 -4.08 7.36
N GLU A 66 -1.07 -4.85 8.25
CA GLU A 66 -1.81 -6.06 7.86
C GLU A 66 -2.95 -5.76 6.87
N LYS A 67 -3.69 -4.66 7.09
CA LYS A 67 -4.74 -4.20 6.17
C LYS A 67 -4.18 -3.84 4.79
N LEU A 68 -3.07 -3.10 4.73
CA LEU A 68 -2.42 -2.71 3.47
C LEU A 68 -1.87 -3.92 2.71
N LEU A 69 -1.22 -4.87 3.40
CA LEU A 69 -0.71 -6.10 2.80
C LEU A 69 -1.85 -6.97 2.24
N SER A 70 -2.97 -7.07 2.95
CA SER A 70 -4.17 -7.77 2.48
C SER A 70 -4.72 -7.16 1.18
N ILE A 71 -4.79 -5.83 1.11
CA ILE A 71 -5.20 -5.11 -0.11
C ILE A 71 -4.26 -5.40 -1.27
N LEU A 72 -2.94 -5.28 -1.06
CA LEU A 72 -1.95 -5.56 -2.10
C LEU A 72 -2.04 -6.99 -2.62
N ASN A 73 -2.18 -7.98 -1.72
CA ASN A 73 -2.37 -9.38 -2.10
C ASN A 73 -3.66 -9.61 -2.88
N ARG A 74 -4.77 -8.98 -2.47
CA ARG A 74 -6.07 -9.08 -3.18
C ARG A 74 -6.01 -8.58 -4.62
N PHE A 75 -5.19 -7.56 -4.88
CA PHE A 75 -5.06 -6.94 -6.20
C PHE A 75 -3.80 -7.35 -6.95
N ALA A 76 -2.95 -8.21 -6.36
CA ALA A 76 -1.83 -8.81 -7.04
C ALA A 76 -2.32 -9.82 -8.09
N VAL A 77 -1.64 -9.85 -9.23
CA VAL A 77 -1.81 -10.92 -10.22
C VAL A 77 -1.02 -12.13 -9.72
N MET A 78 -1.70 -13.23 -9.39
CA MET A 78 -1.05 -14.52 -9.20
C MET A 78 -0.34 -14.90 -10.50
N ARG A 79 0.98 -15.09 -10.45
CA ARG A 79 1.75 -15.76 -11.51
C ARG A 79 2.07 -17.16 -11.04
#